data_AF-A0AA43FSB2-F1
#
_entry.id   AF-A0AA43FSB2-F1
#
_cell.length_a   1.000
_cell.length_b   1.000
_cell.length_c   1.000
_cell.angle_alpha   90.00
_cell.angle_beta   90.00
_cell.angle_gamma   90.00
#
_symmetry.space_group_name_H-M   'P 1'
#
loop_
_entity.id
_entity.type
_entity.pdbx_description
1 polymer ?
#
loop_
_entity_poly.entity_id
_entity_poly.type
_entity_poly.pdbx_seq_one_letter_code
_entity_poly.pdbx_strand_id
1 'polypeptide(L)'
;MITSAPRPIYLVGAPGPRRDSLAGDLGGPHIAMDRVQAEALPVGFTPGVVLLDAETLSPEDLLVLGERLGGGAEGWSVAVIGNGDPRPVRSLSFGFSRSLSDAGAALRHPRDHHGALLELHGVVADVSVIRHDLNNPLTSALAEVQLLLFDSPTEEVTEAMEILQGQLRRMRDMVAALGHIREPRKTAEVPRD
;
A
#
# COMPACT_ATOMS: atom_id res chain seq x y z
N MET A 1 10.58 -15.19 -24.56
CA MET A 1 11.44 -14.31 -23.74
C MET A 1 11.23 -12.89 -24.22
N ILE A 2 10.51 -12.06 -23.46
CA ILE A 2 10.40 -10.63 -23.77
C ILE A 2 11.55 -9.95 -23.01
N THR A 3 12.67 -9.73 -23.68
CA THR A 3 13.73 -8.86 -23.16
C THR A 3 13.34 -7.42 -23.50
N SER A 4 12.38 -6.83 -22.78
CA SER A 4 12.15 -5.39 -22.92
C SER A 4 13.33 -4.66 -22.30
N ALA A 5 13.92 -3.73 -23.03
CA ALA A 5 14.92 -2.84 -22.48
C ALA A 5 14.40 -2.19 -21.17
N PRO A 6 15.27 -2.00 -20.16
CA PRO A 6 14.86 -1.38 -18.90
C PRO A 6 14.28 0.01 -19.19
N ARG A 7 13.05 0.25 -18.76
CA ARG A 7 12.42 1.57 -18.87
C ARG A 7 13.15 2.54 -17.93
N PRO A 8 13.39 3.79 -18.35
CA PRO A 8 14.08 4.76 -17.50
C PRO A 8 13.23 5.16 -16.30
N ILE A 9 13.88 5.53 -15.20
CA ILE A 9 13.22 6.13 -14.04
C ILE A 9 13.00 7.62 -14.31
N TYR A 10 11.80 8.11 -14.13
CA TYR A 10 11.47 9.53 -14.28
C TYR A 10 11.53 10.22 -12.92
N LEU A 11 12.45 11.16 -12.73
CA LEU A 11 12.53 11.97 -11.52
C LEU A 11 11.93 13.35 -11.79
N VAL A 12 10.80 13.65 -11.15
CA VAL A 12 10.11 14.93 -11.27
C VAL A 12 10.33 15.76 -10.02
N GLY A 13 10.86 16.97 -10.20
CA GLY A 13 11.09 17.93 -9.12
C GLY A 13 11.60 19.26 -9.65
N ALA A 14 11.56 20.31 -8.83
CA ALA A 14 12.10 21.60 -9.24
C ALA A 14 13.60 21.51 -9.55
N PRO A 15 14.11 22.24 -10.57
CA PRO A 15 15.54 22.31 -10.83
C PRO A 15 16.30 22.81 -9.60
N GLY A 16 17.35 22.08 -9.20
CA GLY A 16 18.20 22.51 -8.10
C GLY A 16 19.05 21.37 -7.49
N PRO A 17 19.90 21.71 -6.50
CA PRO A 17 20.89 20.80 -5.94
C PRO A 17 20.30 19.50 -5.38
N ARG A 18 19.09 19.58 -4.82
CA ARG A 18 18.36 18.43 -4.29
C ARG A 18 18.01 17.43 -5.40
N ARG A 19 17.42 17.90 -6.51
CA ARG A 19 17.07 17.06 -7.65
C ARG A 19 18.32 16.44 -8.28
N ASP A 20 19.39 17.22 -8.39
CA ASP A 20 20.66 16.75 -8.97
C ASP A 20 21.31 15.67 -8.08
N SER A 21 21.25 15.84 -6.75
CA SER A 21 21.66 14.82 -5.78
C SER A 21 20.84 13.54 -5.93
N LEU A 22 19.51 13.65 -5.94
CA LEU A 22 18.61 12.50 -6.11
C LEU A 22 18.86 11.77 -7.43
N ALA A 23 19.07 12.52 -8.53
CA ALA A 23 19.41 11.94 -9.83
C ALA A 23 20.75 11.18 -9.79
N GLY A 24 21.75 11.72 -9.09
CA GLY A 24 23.04 11.06 -8.86
C GLY A 24 22.91 9.75 -8.10
N ASP A 25 22.00 9.67 -7.14
CA ASP A 25 21.79 8.49 -6.29
C ASP A 25 21.01 7.35 -6.99
N LEU A 26 20.24 7.66 -8.05
CA LEU A 26 19.29 6.71 -8.65
C LEU A 26 19.92 5.53 -9.40
N GLY A 27 21.21 5.58 -9.74
CA GLY A 27 21.96 4.48 -10.35
C GLY A 27 21.29 3.84 -11.58
N GLY A 28 21.67 4.25 -12.79
CA GLY A 28 21.14 3.68 -14.05
C GLY A 28 20.39 4.70 -14.92
N PRO A 29 19.68 4.24 -15.97
CA PRO A 29 18.98 5.13 -16.89
C PRO A 29 17.84 5.89 -16.19
N HIS A 30 17.96 7.21 -16.13
CA HIS A 30 16.94 8.07 -15.54
C HIS A 30 16.77 9.35 -16.36
N ILE A 31 15.61 9.97 -16.23
CA ILE A 31 15.25 11.24 -16.87
C ILE A 31 14.79 12.18 -15.77
N ALA A 32 15.60 13.18 -15.46
CA ALA A 32 15.22 14.26 -14.57
C ALA A 32 14.39 15.29 -15.34
N MET A 33 13.24 15.66 -14.80
CA MET A 33 12.33 16.64 -15.38
C MET A 33 11.80 17.58 -14.32
N ASP A 34 11.50 18.81 -14.72
CA ASP A 34 10.68 19.70 -13.92
C ASP A 34 9.17 19.46 -14.15
N ARG A 35 8.35 20.18 -13.40
CA ARG A 35 6.89 20.13 -13.49
C ARG A 35 6.39 20.39 -14.92
N VAL A 36 6.92 21.42 -15.58
CA VAL A 36 6.46 21.85 -16.92
C VAL A 36 6.77 20.77 -17.95
N GLN A 37 7.95 20.17 -17.86
CA GLN A 37 8.37 19.06 -18.70
C GLN A 37 7.53 17.80 -18.46
N ALA A 38 7.17 17.51 -17.21
CA ALA A 38 6.31 16.38 -16.88
C ALA A 38 4.85 16.60 -17.36
N GLU A 39 4.33 17.82 -17.29
CA GLU A 39 3.02 18.19 -17.85
C GLU A 39 3.00 18.12 -19.39
N ALA A 40 4.15 18.29 -20.05
CA ALA A 40 4.27 18.17 -21.51
C ALA A 40 4.25 16.72 -22.01
N LEU A 41 4.30 15.72 -21.11
CA LEU A 41 4.20 14.32 -21.51
C LEU A 41 2.86 14.01 -22.19
N PRO A 42 2.83 13.13 -23.19
CA PRO A 42 1.59 12.71 -23.83
C PRO A 42 0.59 12.15 -22.82
N VAL A 43 -0.70 12.44 -23.02
CA VAL A 43 -1.77 11.82 -22.23
C VAL A 43 -1.74 10.31 -22.44
N GLY A 44 -1.76 9.54 -21.36
CA GLY A 44 -1.67 8.08 -21.41
C GLY A 44 -0.24 7.54 -21.57
N PHE A 45 0.78 8.38 -21.40
CA PHE A 45 2.18 7.95 -21.34
C PHE A 45 2.45 7.04 -20.13
N THR A 46 3.23 5.96 -20.33
CA THR A 46 3.48 4.90 -19.33
C THR A 46 4.97 4.82 -18.92
N PRO A 47 5.43 5.73 -18.04
CA PRO A 47 6.85 5.89 -17.68
C PRO A 47 7.48 4.69 -16.95
N GLY A 48 6.72 3.68 -16.55
CA GLY A 48 7.23 2.56 -15.75
C GLY A 48 7.43 2.97 -14.28
N VAL A 49 8.40 3.83 -13.98
CA VAL A 49 8.66 4.34 -12.62
C VAL A 49 8.78 5.86 -12.63
N VAL A 50 8.03 6.53 -11.76
CA VAL A 50 8.07 7.98 -11.54
C VAL A 50 8.36 8.27 -10.09
N LEU A 51 9.35 9.11 -9.84
CA LEU A 51 9.76 9.58 -8.52
C LEU A 51 9.46 11.07 -8.42
N LEU A 52 8.69 11.47 -7.43
CA LEU A 52 8.20 12.83 -7.23
C LEU A 52 8.85 13.41 -5.98
N ASP A 53 9.58 14.52 -6.10
CA ASP A 53 10.18 15.16 -4.93
C ASP A 53 9.14 15.99 -4.16
N ALA A 54 8.73 15.50 -2.99
CA ALA A 54 7.71 16.16 -2.15
C ALA A 54 8.14 17.51 -1.58
N GLU A 55 9.43 17.82 -1.57
CA GLU A 55 9.90 19.12 -1.07
C GLU A 55 9.78 20.22 -2.11
N THR A 56 9.71 19.85 -3.39
CA THR A 56 9.67 20.80 -4.49
C THR A 56 8.36 20.77 -5.27
N LEU A 57 7.58 19.72 -5.12
CA LEU A 57 6.25 19.58 -5.72
C LEU A 57 5.15 19.84 -4.69
N SER A 58 4.17 20.64 -5.09
CA SER A 58 2.96 20.84 -4.32
C SER A 58 2.00 19.65 -4.45
N PRO A 59 1.08 19.44 -3.50
CA PRO A 59 0.04 18.41 -3.64
C PRO A 59 -0.80 18.55 -4.93
N GLU A 60 -0.99 19.77 -5.43
CA GLU A 60 -1.72 20.02 -6.68
C GLU A 60 -0.94 19.49 -7.89
N ASP A 61 0.38 19.62 -7.90
CA ASP A 61 1.24 19.08 -8.96
C ASP A 61 1.13 17.56 -9.02
N LEU A 62 1.05 16.90 -7.86
CA LEU A 62 0.87 15.45 -7.79
C LEU A 62 -0.44 15.00 -8.43
N LEU A 63 -1.52 15.79 -8.28
CA LEU A 63 -2.83 15.50 -8.88
C LEU A 63 -2.77 15.62 -10.40
N VAL A 64 -2.24 16.73 -10.90
CA VAL A 64 -2.14 17.00 -12.34
C VAL A 64 -1.30 15.92 -13.04
N LEU A 65 -0.18 15.52 -12.43
CA LEU A 65 0.65 14.43 -12.93
C LEU A 65 -0.05 13.08 -12.85
N GLY A 66 -0.76 12.80 -11.75
CA GLY A 66 -1.56 11.60 -11.60
C GLY A 66 -2.61 11.45 -12.71
N GLU A 67 -3.36 12.53 -13.00
CA GLU A 67 -4.39 12.53 -14.03
C GLU A 67 -3.84 12.26 -15.43
N ARG A 68 -2.70 12.87 -15.77
CA ARG A 68 -2.08 12.70 -17.09
C ARG A 68 -1.52 11.29 -17.30
N LEU A 69 -0.88 10.73 -16.28
CA LEU A 69 -0.23 9.42 -16.34
C LEU A 69 -1.22 8.26 -16.15
N GLY A 70 -2.35 8.50 -15.47
CA GLY A 70 -3.39 7.50 -15.18
C GLY A 70 -4.16 6.96 -16.39
N GLY A 71 -4.00 7.55 -17.57
CA GLY A 71 -4.70 7.10 -18.79
C GLY A 71 -4.06 5.92 -19.52
N GLY A 72 -2.86 5.48 -19.11
CA GLY A 72 -2.12 4.41 -19.79
C GLY A 72 -2.62 3.00 -19.44
N ALA A 73 -2.68 2.10 -20.43
CA ALA A 73 -3.08 0.70 -20.24
C ALA A 73 -1.98 -0.17 -19.59
N GLU A 74 -0.73 0.30 -19.55
CA GLU A 74 0.39 -0.43 -18.95
C GLU A 74 0.64 0.05 -17.52
N GLY A 75 0.99 -0.88 -16.63
CA GLY A 75 1.29 -0.57 -15.24
C GLY A 75 2.49 0.37 -15.09
N TRP A 76 2.33 1.39 -14.26
CA TRP A 76 3.37 2.31 -13.83
C TRP A 76 3.31 2.47 -12.31
N SER A 77 4.44 2.86 -11.73
CA SER A 77 4.61 3.07 -10.30
C SER A 77 5.01 4.50 -10.02
N VAL A 78 4.38 5.12 -9.05
CA VAL A 78 4.75 6.44 -8.55
C VAL A 78 5.27 6.29 -7.15
N ALA A 79 6.37 6.96 -6.82
CA ALA A 79 6.77 7.15 -5.45
C ALA A 79 7.11 8.62 -5.18
N VAL A 80 6.83 9.08 -3.97
CA VAL A 80 7.21 10.39 -3.47
C VAL A 80 8.46 10.25 -2.64
N ILE A 81 9.44 11.11 -2.88
CA ILE A 81 10.68 11.22 -2.13
C ILE A 81 10.57 12.42 -1.18
N GLY A 82 10.78 12.21 0.12
CA GLY A 82 10.81 13.28 1.12
C GLY A 82 11.81 13.01 2.24
N ASN A 83 12.25 14.05 2.96
CA ASN A 83 13.24 13.90 4.05
C ASN A 83 12.66 13.38 5.38
N GLY A 84 11.40 12.92 5.41
CA GLY A 84 10.75 12.43 6.62
C GLY A 84 11.10 10.97 6.95
N ASP A 85 11.99 10.76 7.92
CA ASP A 85 12.31 9.45 8.52
C ASP A 85 11.04 8.74 9.05
N PRO A 86 10.90 7.40 8.96
CA PRO A 86 11.91 6.41 8.57
C PRO A 86 11.90 5.96 7.10
N ARG A 87 11.11 6.60 6.23
CA ARG A 87 10.94 6.15 4.84
C ARG A 87 11.09 7.32 3.86
N PRO A 88 12.28 7.49 3.25
CA PRO A 88 12.54 8.61 2.35
C PRO A 88 11.80 8.47 1.03
N VAL A 89 11.28 7.28 0.69
CA VAL A 89 10.50 7.00 -0.51
C VAL A 89 9.18 6.36 -0.10
N ARG A 90 8.06 6.92 -0.54
CA ARG A 90 6.70 6.42 -0.30
C ARG A 90 6.03 6.13 -1.62
N SER A 91 5.68 4.88 -1.91
CA SER A 91 4.92 4.55 -3.11
C SER A 91 3.53 5.19 -3.04
N LEU A 92 3.13 5.92 -4.07
CA LEU A 92 1.77 6.45 -4.22
C LEU A 92 0.87 5.52 -5.02
N SER A 93 1.43 4.58 -5.79
CA SER A 93 0.65 3.63 -6.58
C SER A 93 1.49 2.48 -7.13
N PHE A 94 0.92 1.27 -7.08
CA PHE A 94 1.13 0.23 -8.07
C PHE A 94 -0.22 -0.05 -8.73
N GLY A 95 -0.36 0.27 -10.02
CA GLY A 95 -1.49 -0.18 -10.86
C GLY A 95 -2.86 0.15 -10.29
N PHE A 96 -3.39 1.33 -10.60
CA PHE A 96 -4.68 1.77 -10.08
C PHE A 96 -5.84 0.83 -10.45
N SER A 97 -6.54 0.33 -9.42
CA SER A 97 -7.94 -0.12 -9.51
C SER A 97 -8.94 0.92 -8.96
N ARG A 98 -8.45 2.09 -8.52
CA ARG A 98 -9.25 3.21 -7.98
C ARG A 98 -9.21 4.42 -8.90
N SER A 99 -10.20 5.32 -8.76
CA SER A 99 -10.27 6.55 -9.54
C SER A 99 -9.16 7.53 -9.14
N LEU A 100 -8.75 8.39 -10.08
CA LEU A 100 -7.73 9.43 -9.84
C LEU A 100 -8.13 10.42 -8.75
N SER A 101 -9.44 10.65 -8.58
CA SER A 101 -9.98 11.50 -7.51
C SER A 101 -9.68 10.91 -6.12
N ASP A 102 -9.79 9.59 -5.97
CA ASP A 102 -9.52 8.89 -4.71
C ASP A 102 -8.03 8.92 -4.36
N ALA A 103 -7.17 8.74 -5.37
CA ALA A 103 -5.72 8.86 -5.20
C ALA A 103 -5.34 10.27 -4.73
N GLY A 104 -5.98 11.27 -5.32
CA GLY A 104 -5.76 12.66 -4.97
C GLY A 104 -6.19 13.07 -3.57
N ALA A 105 -7.31 12.53 -3.09
CA ALA A 105 -7.75 12.72 -1.71
C ALA A 105 -6.76 12.13 -0.70
N ALA A 106 -6.21 10.95 -0.98
CA ALA A 106 -5.21 10.29 -0.13
C ALA A 106 -3.90 11.10 -0.04
N LEU A 107 -3.47 11.74 -1.14
CA LEU A 107 -2.28 12.59 -1.18
C LEU A 107 -2.40 13.87 -0.35
N ARG A 108 -3.62 14.40 -0.21
CA ARG A 108 -3.89 15.62 0.58
C ARG A 108 -3.84 15.38 2.08
N HIS A 109 -4.01 14.13 2.52
CA HIS A 109 -3.99 13.71 3.92
C HIS A 109 -2.99 12.55 4.16
N PRO A 110 -1.68 12.77 3.91
CA PRO A 110 -0.68 11.69 3.85
C PRO A 110 -0.34 11.07 5.22
N ARG A 111 -0.83 11.65 6.32
CA ARG A 111 -0.71 11.09 7.68
C ARG A 111 -1.96 10.32 8.12
N ASP A 112 -3.09 10.61 7.50
CA ASP A 112 -4.38 9.99 7.83
C ASP A 112 -4.66 8.77 6.94
N HIS A 113 -3.93 8.66 5.83
CA HIS A 113 -4.02 7.55 4.88
C HIS A 113 -2.75 6.70 5.00
N HIS A 114 -2.87 5.52 5.59
CA HIS A 114 -1.92 4.44 5.33
C HIS A 114 -2.08 4.09 3.85
N GLY A 115 -1.01 4.27 3.07
CA GLY A 115 -1.05 4.25 1.61
C GLY A 115 -1.96 3.16 1.06
N ALA A 116 -3.08 3.56 0.46
CA ALA A 116 -3.99 2.63 -0.16
C ALA A 116 -3.25 1.96 -1.32
N LEU A 117 -3.00 0.66 -1.15
CA LEU A 117 -2.41 -0.29 -2.09
C LEU A 117 -0.87 -0.23 -2.23
N LEU A 118 -0.25 -1.07 -1.40
CA LEU A 118 1.03 -1.78 -1.61
C LEU A 118 2.34 -1.05 -1.27
N GLU A 119 2.43 -0.44 -0.08
CA GLU A 119 3.58 -0.82 0.75
C GLU A 119 3.25 -2.19 1.35
N LEU A 120 4.01 -3.25 1.03
CA LEU A 120 3.83 -4.57 1.66
C LEU A 120 3.75 -4.45 3.18
N HIS A 121 4.53 -3.53 3.75
CA HIS A 121 4.48 -3.17 5.16
C HIS A 121 3.13 -2.58 5.58
N GLY A 122 2.55 -1.65 4.80
CA GLY A 122 1.25 -1.04 5.07
C GLY A 122 0.12 -2.07 5.02
N VAL A 123 0.13 -2.94 4.01
CA VAL A 123 -0.83 -4.06 3.93
C VAL A 123 -0.66 -5.03 5.09
N VAL A 124 0.58 -5.37 5.48
CA VAL A 124 0.84 -6.22 6.65
C VAL A 124 0.39 -5.54 7.94
N ALA A 125 0.56 -4.22 8.07
CA ALA A 125 0.09 -3.44 9.22
C ALA A 125 -1.45 -3.43 9.29
N ASP A 126 -2.13 -3.14 8.19
CA ASP A 126 -3.59 -3.15 8.10
C ASP A 126 -4.15 -4.53 8.40
N VAL A 127 -3.57 -5.58 7.82
CA VAL A 127 -3.95 -6.98 8.11
C VAL A 127 -3.73 -7.31 9.59
N SER A 128 -2.67 -6.78 10.21
CA SER A 128 -2.42 -6.98 11.63
C SER A 128 -3.48 -6.31 12.51
N VAL A 129 -3.89 -5.07 12.18
CA VAL A 129 -4.95 -4.34 12.88
C VAL A 129 -6.29 -5.04 12.70
N ILE A 130 -6.68 -5.36 11.47
CA ILE A 130 -7.93 -6.09 11.17
C ILE A 130 -7.99 -7.41 11.92
N ARG A 131 -6.87 -8.17 11.96
CA ARG A 131 -6.82 -9.42 12.73
C ARG A 131 -7.05 -9.18 14.22
N HIS A 132 -6.42 -8.17 14.79
CA HIS A 132 -6.63 -7.80 16.19
C HIS A 132 -8.10 -7.45 16.46
N ASP A 133 -8.67 -6.61 15.62
CA ASP A 133 -10.03 -6.09 15.77
C ASP A 133 -11.11 -7.15 15.55
N LEU A 134 -10.83 -8.18 14.74
CA LEU A 134 -11.73 -9.32 14.53
C LEU A 134 -11.57 -10.40 15.60
N ASN A 135 -10.36 -10.64 16.11
CA ASN A 135 -10.11 -11.69 17.09
C ASN A 135 -10.87 -11.47 18.40
N ASN A 136 -10.95 -10.21 18.86
CA ASN A 136 -11.64 -9.86 20.10
C ASN A 136 -13.15 -10.20 20.06
N PRO A 137 -13.95 -9.69 19.11
CA PRO A 137 -15.37 -10.02 19.01
C PRO A 137 -15.63 -11.50 18.69
N LEU A 138 -14.80 -12.15 17.86
CA LEU A 138 -14.94 -13.59 17.58
C LEU A 138 -14.72 -14.45 18.84
N THR A 139 -13.77 -14.06 19.69
CA THR A 139 -13.53 -14.75 20.96
C THR A 139 -14.70 -14.57 21.91
N SER A 140 -15.22 -13.34 22.04
CA SER A 140 -16.40 -13.06 22.87
C SER A 140 -17.64 -13.81 22.39
N ALA A 141 -17.93 -13.80 21.08
CA ALA A 141 -19.07 -14.51 20.51
C ALA A 141 -18.98 -16.04 20.72
N LEU A 142 -17.78 -16.62 20.60
CA LEU A 142 -17.57 -18.04 20.88
C LEU A 142 -17.84 -18.38 22.36
N ALA A 143 -17.40 -17.52 23.29
CA ALA A 143 -17.66 -17.69 24.71
C ALA A 143 -19.16 -17.58 25.02
N GLU A 144 -19.85 -16.62 24.42
CA GLU A 144 -21.30 -16.43 24.57
C GLU A 144 -22.10 -17.64 24.08
N VAL A 145 -21.80 -18.16 22.89
CA VAL A 145 -22.44 -19.37 22.37
C VAL A 145 -22.19 -20.58 23.29
N GLN A 146 -20.99 -20.68 23.88
CA GLN A 146 -20.69 -21.74 24.85
C GLN A 146 -21.51 -21.60 26.13
N LEU A 147 -21.67 -20.39 26.67
CA LEU A 147 -22.51 -20.14 27.84
C LEU A 147 -23.97 -20.49 27.57
N LEU A 148 -24.49 -20.10 26.40
CA LEU A 148 -25.86 -20.43 25.99
C LEU A 148 -26.08 -21.94 25.84
N LEU A 149 -25.06 -22.68 25.37
CA LEU A 149 -25.09 -24.15 25.34
C LEU A 149 -25.04 -24.77 26.74
N PHE A 150 -24.38 -24.13 27.71
CA PHE A 150 -24.35 -24.61 29.10
C PHE A 150 -25.68 -24.41 29.84
N ASP A 151 -26.45 -23.39 29.49
CA ASP A 151 -27.74 -23.05 30.15
C ASP A 151 -28.90 -24.01 29.81
N SER A 152 -28.58 -25.23 29.33
CA SER A 152 -29.53 -26.30 28.99
C SER A 152 -30.64 -25.85 28.03
N PRO A 153 -30.27 -25.41 26.81
CA PRO A 153 -31.24 -24.99 25.80
C PRO A 153 -32.11 -26.17 25.31
N THR A 154 -33.20 -25.85 24.61
CA THR A 154 -33.98 -26.87 23.89
C THR A 154 -33.12 -27.54 22.81
N GLU A 155 -33.52 -28.72 22.34
CA GLU A 155 -32.80 -29.45 21.28
C GLU A 155 -32.62 -28.61 20.01
N GLU A 156 -33.67 -27.91 19.58
CA GLU A 156 -33.63 -26.99 18.43
C GLU A 156 -32.64 -25.84 18.62
N VAL A 157 -32.61 -25.23 19.81
CA VAL A 157 -31.65 -24.15 20.13
C VAL A 157 -30.23 -24.70 20.23
N THR A 158 -30.05 -25.93 20.72
CA THR A 158 -28.76 -26.61 20.76
C THR A 158 -28.20 -26.79 19.36
N GLU A 159 -28.99 -27.34 18.43
CA GLU A 159 -28.58 -27.52 17.03
C GLU A 159 -28.22 -26.19 16.37
N ALA A 160 -29.03 -25.15 16.55
CA ALA A 160 -28.74 -23.81 16.04
C ALA A 160 -27.44 -23.23 16.61
N MET A 161 -27.19 -23.39 17.92
CA MET A 161 -25.98 -22.92 18.58
C MET A 161 -24.74 -23.69 18.15
N GLU A 162 -24.82 -25.00 17.92
CA GLU A 162 -23.72 -25.81 17.38
C GLU A 162 -23.35 -25.37 15.96
N ILE A 163 -24.35 -25.08 15.11
CA ILE A 163 -24.13 -24.52 13.77
C ILE A 163 -23.40 -23.17 13.86
N LEU A 164 -23.89 -22.26 14.71
CA LEU A 164 -23.25 -20.94 14.92
C LEU A 164 -21.83 -21.08 15.45
N GLN A 165 -21.59 -21.96 16.41
CA GLN A 165 -20.25 -22.25 16.92
C GLN A 165 -19.32 -22.74 15.80
N GLY A 166 -19.82 -23.59 14.90
CA GLY A 166 -19.10 -24.03 13.71
C GLY A 166 -18.73 -22.89 12.77
N GLN A 167 -19.65 -21.95 12.52
CA GLN A 167 -19.37 -20.77 11.69
C GLN A 167 -18.35 -19.83 12.34
N LEU A 168 -18.48 -19.55 13.63
CA LEU A 168 -17.55 -18.70 14.37
C LEU A 168 -16.13 -19.29 14.37
N ARG A 169 -16.00 -20.61 14.54
CA ARG A 169 -14.70 -21.31 14.42
C ARG A 169 -14.11 -21.15 13.03
N ARG A 170 -14.89 -21.37 11.96
CA ARG A 170 -14.44 -21.16 10.57
C ARG A 170 -13.94 -19.73 10.34
N MET A 171 -14.66 -18.73 10.82
CA MET A 171 -14.24 -17.33 10.70
C MET A 171 -12.92 -17.06 11.42
N ARG A 172 -12.78 -17.55 12.65
CA ARG A 172 -11.52 -17.46 13.41
C ARG A 172 -10.37 -18.11 12.65
N ASP A 173 -10.59 -19.27 12.06
CA ASP A 173 -9.54 -20.00 11.32
C ASP A 173 -9.13 -19.25 10.03
N MET A 174 -10.09 -18.63 9.33
CA MET A 174 -9.80 -17.74 8.18
C MET A 174 -8.99 -16.51 8.61
N VAL A 175 -9.36 -15.87 9.73
CA VAL A 175 -8.63 -14.72 10.30
C VAL A 175 -7.23 -15.13 10.78
N ALA A 176 -7.08 -16.33 11.34
CA ALA A 176 -5.77 -16.88 11.72
C ALA A 176 -4.87 -17.12 10.50
N ALA A 177 -5.43 -17.55 9.37
CA ALA A 177 -4.70 -17.74 8.12
C ALA A 177 -4.11 -16.43 7.58
N LEU A 178 -4.74 -15.28 7.84
CA LEU A 178 -4.15 -13.97 7.54
C LEU A 178 -2.85 -13.72 8.31
N GLY A 179 -2.63 -14.43 9.42
CA GLY A 179 -1.38 -14.38 10.18
C GLY A 179 -0.16 -14.92 9.45
N HIS A 180 -0.31 -15.59 8.30
CA HIS A 180 0.79 -15.98 7.42
C HIS A 180 1.31 -14.81 6.57
N ILE A 181 0.54 -13.73 6.46
CA ILE A 181 0.94 -12.49 5.81
C ILE A 181 1.74 -11.67 6.85
N ARG A 182 3.04 -11.97 6.96
CA ARG A 182 3.99 -11.26 7.84
C ARG A 182 5.16 -10.74 7.02
N GLU A 183 5.79 -9.68 7.52
CA GLU A 183 7.05 -9.23 6.96
C GLU A 183 8.13 -10.32 7.08
N PRO A 184 9.02 -10.47 6.08
CA PRO A 184 10.23 -11.24 6.25
C PRO A 184 11.01 -10.63 7.42
N ARG A 185 11.24 -11.42 8.48
CA ARG A 185 12.11 -11.00 9.58
C ARG A 185 13.45 -10.62 8.98
N LYS A 186 13.92 -9.39 9.23
CA LYS A 186 15.27 -8.92 8.89
C LYS A 186 16.25 -10.03 9.30
N THR A 187 16.85 -10.71 8.33
CA THR A 187 17.92 -11.66 8.60
C THR A 187 18.97 -10.91 9.41
N ALA A 188 19.22 -11.40 10.62
CA ALA A 188 20.22 -10.87 11.53
C ALA A 188 21.53 -10.67 10.75
N GLU A 189 22.17 -9.53 10.97
CA GLU A 189 23.47 -9.18 10.42
C GLU A 189 24.40 -10.39 10.46
N VAL A 190 24.88 -10.80 9.28
CA VAL A 190 26.02 -11.70 9.18
C VAL A 190 27.20 -10.95 9.80
N PRO A 191 27.82 -11.46 10.87
CA PRO A 191 29.02 -10.84 11.42
C PRO A 191 30.06 -10.75 10.31
N ARG A 192 30.57 -9.55 10.05
CA ARG A 192 31.77 -9.39 9.22
C ARG A 192 32.94 -9.75 10.11
N ASP A 193 33.54 -10.91 9.85
CA ASP A 193 34.88 -11.28 10.32
C ASP A 193 35.95 -10.34 9.73
#